data_AF-A0A661SDY3-F1
#
_entry.id   AF-A0A661SDY3-F1
#
_cell.length_a   1.000
_cell.length_b   1.000
_cell.length_c   1.000
_cell.angle_alpha   90.00
_cell.angle_beta   90.00
_cell.angle_gamma   90.00
#
_symmetry.space_group_name_H-M   'P 1'
#
loop_
_entity.id
_entity.type
_entity.pdbx_description
1 polymer ?
#
loop_
_entity_poly.entity_id
_entity_poly.type
_entity_poly.pdbx_seq_one_letter_code
_entity_poly.pdbx_strand_id
1 'polypeptide(L)'
;MMRKRCVTLCVLLFFCFIAHFARAHTCRISIIVDTDMALDDLRALAMLLNSDMADIPLIVTSDGAASPQAGCRNLRMLLKYFKRESTKIASGELLGKPVPPWRSWSENVRWPEAQGGD
;
A
#
# COMPACT_ATOMS: atom_id res chain seq x y z
N MET A 1 -41.38 28.35 19.13
CA MET A 1 -40.47 27.23 19.47
C MET A 1 -40.35 26.20 18.32
N MET A 2 -41.46 25.79 17.70
CA MET A 2 -41.50 24.81 16.59
C MET A 2 -40.70 25.24 15.34
N ARG A 3 -40.78 26.51 14.93
CA ARG A 3 -40.05 27.05 13.77
C ARG A 3 -38.52 26.95 13.90
N LYS A 4 -37.97 27.16 15.10
CA LYS A 4 -36.51 27.02 15.35
C LYS A 4 -36.08 25.56 15.23
N ARG A 5 -36.88 24.62 15.75
CA ARG A 5 -36.63 23.17 15.65
C ARG A 5 -36.67 22.67 14.20
N CYS A 6 -37.63 23.14 13.40
CA CYS A 6 -37.68 22.82 11.96
C CYS A 6 -36.44 23.33 11.23
N VAL A 7 -36.00 24.57 11.49
CA VAL A 7 -34.79 25.12 10.86
C VAL A 7 -33.54 24.31 11.23
N THR A 8 -33.36 23.98 12.52
CA THR A 8 -32.24 23.12 12.96
C THR A 8 -32.28 21.75 12.28
N LEU A 9 -33.46 21.13 12.16
CA LEU A 9 -33.62 19.85 11.49
C LEU A 9 -33.27 19.95 9.99
N CYS A 10 -33.74 20.98 9.29
CA CYS A 10 -33.42 21.20 7.88
C CYS A 10 -31.92 21.40 7.66
N VAL A 11 -31.24 22.14 8.54
CA VAL A 11 -29.78 22.34 8.49
C VAL A 11 -29.04 21.03 8.70
N LEU A 12 -29.43 20.23 9.69
CA LEU A 12 -28.81 18.90 9.92
C LEU A 12 -29.01 17.96 8.73
N LEU A 13 -30.22 17.90 8.17
CA LEU A 13 -30.52 17.09 6.99
C LEU A 13 -29.71 17.55 5.76
N PHE A 14 -29.54 18.87 5.59
CA PHE A 14 -28.70 19.42 4.53
C PHE A 14 -27.23 19.00 4.67
N PHE A 15 -26.66 19.05 5.89
CA PHE A 15 -25.30 18.56 6.13
C PHE A 15 -25.16 17.05 5.93
N CYS A 16 -26.14 16.25 6.35
CA CYS A 16 -26.16 14.80 6.07
C CYS A 16 -26.21 14.50 4.58
N PHE A 17 -26.97 15.29 3.80
CA PHE A 17 -27.06 15.15 2.35
C PHE A 17 -25.72 15.50 1.66
N ILE A 18 -25.05 16.58 2.09
CA ILE A 18 -23.74 16.98 1.55
C ILE A 18 -22.65 15.96 1.87
N ALA A 19 -22.67 15.35 3.06
CA ALA A 19 -21.68 14.35 3.45
C ALA A 19 -21.63 13.14 2.49
N HIS A 20 -22.73 12.83 1.80
CA HIS A 20 -22.77 11.76 0.80
C HIS A 20 -21.99 12.08 -0.48
N PHE A 21 -21.82 13.37 -0.79
CA PHE A 21 -21.01 13.84 -1.93
C PHE A 21 -19.53 14.01 -1.58
N ALA A 22 -19.17 13.93 -0.30
CA ALA A 22 -17.78 13.91 0.14
C ALA A 22 -17.16 12.52 -0.12
N ARG A 23 -16.83 12.24 -1.38
CA ARG A 23 -16.14 11.00 -1.78
C ARG A 23 -14.62 11.13 -1.62
N ALA A 24 -14.17 11.30 -0.39
CA ALA A 24 -12.75 11.07 -0.09
C ALA A 24 -12.52 9.54 -0.03
N HIS A 25 -11.53 9.03 -0.75
CA HIS A 25 -11.09 7.61 -0.73
C HIS A 25 -11.99 6.55 -1.40
N THR A 26 -13.02 6.91 -2.19
CA THR A 26 -13.84 5.88 -2.87
C THR A 26 -13.30 5.43 -4.23
N CYS A 27 -12.18 5.99 -4.70
CA CYS A 27 -11.56 5.57 -5.95
C CYS A 27 -10.47 4.54 -5.63
N ARG A 28 -10.67 3.30 -6.07
CA ARG A 28 -9.65 2.26 -6.07
C ARG A 28 -9.07 2.15 -7.47
N ILE A 29 -7.90 2.72 -7.66
CA ILE A 29 -7.18 2.70 -8.94
C ILE A 29 -6.44 1.37 -9.00
N SER A 30 -6.73 0.56 -10.01
CA SER A 30 -6.00 -0.68 -10.24
C SER A 30 -4.63 -0.39 -10.84
N ILE A 31 -3.56 -0.81 -10.17
CA ILE A 31 -2.18 -0.53 -10.57
C ILE A 31 -1.31 -1.78 -10.52
N ILE A 32 -0.40 -1.93 -11.48
CA ILE A 32 0.70 -2.91 -11.41
C ILE A 32 1.94 -2.16 -10.94
N VAL A 33 2.67 -2.75 -9.99
CA VAL A 33 3.92 -2.16 -9.49
C VAL A 33 5.10 -2.97 -10.02
N ASP A 34 6.10 -2.30 -10.56
CA ASP A 34 7.45 -2.83 -10.79
C ASP A 34 8.41 -2.06 -9.86
N THR A 35 9.24 -2.78 -9.11
CA THR A 35 10.11 -2.23 -8.08
C THR A 35 11.37 -3.06 -7.92
N ASP A 36 12.50 -2.41 -7.64
CA ASP A 36 13.74 -3.10 -7.26
C ASP A 36 13.89 -3.26 -5.74
N MET A 37 12.84 -2.91 -4.99
CA MET A 37 12.71 -3.05 -3.54
C MET A 37 13.78 -2.28 -2.75
N ALA A 38 14.13 -1.09 -3.22
CA ALA A 38 14.84 -0.10 -2.42
C ALA A 38 14.08 0.30 -1.13
N LEU A 39 14.78 0.91 -0.18
CA LEU A 39 14.17 1.31 1.11
C LEU A 39 13.07 2.36 0.96
N ASP A 40 13.18 3.23 -0.04
CA ASP A 40 12.17 4.22 -0.40
C ASP A 40 11.00 3.61 -1.17
N ASP A 41 11.24 2.64 -2.07
CA ASP A 41 10.18 1.83 -2.69
C ASP A 41 9.33 1.10 -1.64
N LEU A 42 10.00 0.52 -0.64
CA LEU A 42 9.36 -0.13 0.49
C LEU A 42 8.45 0.83 1.29
N ARG A 43 8.92 2.07 1.50
CA ARG A 43 8.11 3.11 2.15
C ARG A 43 6.92 3.53 1.28
N ALA A 44 7.13 3.68 -0.03
CA ALA A 44 6.06 4.02 -0.96
C ALA A 44 4.99 2.92 -1.00
N LEU A 45 5.39 1.65 -1.05
CA LEU A 45 4.49 0.50 -0.97
C LEU A 45 3.73 0.48 0.36
N ALA A 46 4.38 0.72 1.49
CA ALA A 46 3.68 0.80 2.78
C ALA A 46 2.61 1.90 2.78
N MET A 47 2.89 3.07 2.19
CA MET A 47 1.91 4.14 2.03
C MET A 47 0.76 3.74 1.09
N LEU A 48 1.07 3.14 -0.06
CA LEU A 48 0.06 2.69 -1.03
C LEU A 48 -0.87 1.62 -0.44
N LEU A 49 -0.31 0.59 0.19
CA LEU A 49 -1.06 -0.52 0.80
C LEU A 49 -1.98 -0.03 1.93
N ASN A 50 -1.62 1.05 2.63
CA ASN A 50 -2.40 1.66 3.70
C ASN A 50 -3.43 2.71 3.22
N SER A 51 -3.31 3.21 1.99
CA SER A 51 -4.10 4.37 1.50
C SER A 51 -5.58 4.07 1.18
N ASP A 52 -5.94 2.79 1.04
CA ASP A 52 -7.19 2.28 0.44
C ASP A 52 -7.55 2.85 -0.95
N MET A 53 -6.63 3.61 -1.57
CA MET A 53 -6.79 4.24 -2.88
C MET A 53 -6.28 3.35 -4.02
N ALA A 54 -5.37 2.43 -3.75
CA ALA A 54 -4.78 1.54 -4.73
C ALA A 54 -5.29 0.11 -4.59
N ASP A 55 -5.73 -0.48 -5.70
CA ASP A 55 -5.91 -1.92 -5.84
C ASP A 55 -4.71 -2.48 -6.60
N ILE A 56 -3.92 -3.33 -5.94
CA ILE A 56 -2.64 -3.81 -6.48
C ILE A 56 -2.76 -5.31 -6.78
N PRO A 57 -3.18 -5.72 -7.98
CA PRO A 57 -3.30 -7.12 -8.35
C PRO A 57 -1.95 -7.84 -8.50
N LEU A 58 -0.88 -7.11 -8.84
CA LEU A 58 0.45 -7.67 -9.12
C LEU A 58 1.56 -6.69 -8.74
N ILE A 59 2.58 -7.22 -8.07
CA ILE A 59 3.87 -6.56 -7.86
C ILE A 59 4.97 -7.42 -8.50
N VAL A 60 5.81 -6.81 -9.33
CA VAL A 60 6.96 -7.44 -9.98
C VAL A 60 8.23 -6.89 -9.34
N THR A 61 9.18 -7.76 -9.02
CA THR A 61 10.49 -7.35 -8.49
C THR A 61 11.56 -7.43 -9.57
N SER A 62 12.20 -6.31 -9.87
CA SER A 62 13.34 -6.21 -10.79
C SER A 62 14.68 -6.23 -10.04
N ASP A 63 15.79 -6.48 -10.76
CA ASP A 63 17.14 -6.52 -10.17
C ASP A 63 17.70 -5.09 -10.04
N GLY A 64 18.06 -4.69 -8.81
CA GLY A 64 18.55 -3.35 -8.52
C GLY A 64 18.96 -3.19 -7.06
N ALA A 65 18.28 -2.36 -6.28
CA ALA A 65 18.55 -2.18 -4.87
C ALA A 65 18.44 -3.49 -4.07
N ALA A 66 17.53 -4.40 -4.41
CA ALA A 66 17.55 -5.79 -3.99
C ALA A 66 17.65 -6.72 -5.23
N SER A 67 18.11 -7.96 -5.03
CA SER A 67 17.86 -9.00 -6.03
C SER A 67 16.36 -9.29 -6.16
N PRO A 68 15.85 -9.74 -7.32
CA PRO A 68 14.44 -10.07 -7.50
C PRO A 68 13.94 -11.07 -6.44
N GLN A 69 14.75 -12.08 -6.12
CA GLN A 69 14.40 -13.10 -5.14
C GLN A 69 14.36 -12.54 -3.72
N ALA A 70 15.27 -11.63 -3.36
CA ALA A 70 15.23 -10.94 -2.07
C ALA A 70 14.06 -9.97 -1.98
N GLY A 71 13.81 -9.19 -3.04
CA GLY A 71 12.63 -8.35 -3.17
C GLY A 71 11.34 -9.14 -2.96
N CYS A 72 11.19 -10.30 -3.60
CA CYS A 72 10.03 -11.17 -3.42
C CYS A 72 9.86 -11.63 -1.97
N ARG A 73 10.94 -11.98 -1.26
CA ARG A 73 10.88 -12.34 0.17
C ARG A 73 10.40 -11.16 1.01
N ASN A 74 10.95 -9.97 0.77
CA ASN A 74 10.59 -8.76 1.50
C ASN A 74 9.13 -8.34 1.23
N LEU A 75 8.66 -8.45 -0.01
CA LEU A 75 7.26 -8.21 -0.35
C LEU A 75 6.31 -9.18 0.36
N ARG A 76 6.64 -10.48 0.45
CA ARG A 76 5.77 -11.43 1.18
C ARG A 76 5.60 -11.03 2.64
N MET A 77 6.67 -10.59 3.31
CA MET A 77 6.59 -10.10 4.68
C MET A 77 5.74 -8.83 4.77
N LEU A 78 5.94 -7.87 3.86
CA LEU A 78 5.20 -6.63 3.82
C LEU A 78 3.69 -6.85 3.56
N LEU A 79 3.34 -7.66 2.57
CA LEU A 79 1.95 -7.98 2.25
C LEU A 79 1.27 -8.74 3.39
N LYS A 80 1.97 -9.65 4.07
CA LYS A 80 1.47 -10.31 5.28
C LYS A 80 1.17 -9.30 6.40
N TYR A 81 2.08 -8.37 6.64
CA TYR A 81 1.88 -7.32 7.65
C TYR A 81 0.63 -6.46 7.36
N PHE A 82 0.41 -6.09 6.10
CA PHE A 82 -0.76 -5.31 5.68
C PHE A 82 -2.02 -6.13 5.41
N LYS A 83 -2.01 -7.45 5.60
CA LYS A 83 -3.13 -8.37 5.29
C LYS A 83 -3.58 -8.28 3.82
N ARG A 84 -2.61 -8.25 2.90
CA ARG A 84 -2.79 -8.11 1.44
C ARG A 84 -2.19 -9.30 0.67
N GLU A 85 -2.20 -10.49 1.24
CA GLU A 85 -1.58 -11.70 0.68
C GLU A 85 -2.23 -12.20 -0.62
N SER A 86 -3.41 -11.68 -0.98
CA SER A 86 -4.05 -11.94 -2.28
C SER A 86 -3.36 -11.26 -3.46
N THR A 87 -2.54 -10.22 -3.21
CA THR A 87 -1.72 -9.58 -4.24
C THR A 87 -0.66 -10.56 -4.75
N LYS A 88 -0.61 -10.73 -6.08
CA LYS A 88 0.37 -11.63 -6.71
C LYS A 88 1.75 -10.99 -6.70
N ILE A 89 2.79 -11.80 -6.53
CA ILE A 89 4.19 -11.37 -6.66
C ILE A 89 4.83 -12.16 -7.80
N ALA A 90 5.53 -11.46 -8.69
CA ALA A 90 6.38 -12.07 -9.71
C ALA A 90 7.84 -11.65 -9.52
N SER A 91 8.75 -12.62 -9.67
CA SER A 91 10.19 -12.36 -9.68
C SER A 91 10.66 -12.11 -11.11
N GLY A 92 11.40 -11.03 -11.32
CA GLY A 92 12.22 -10.85 -12.51
C GLY A 92 13.51 -11.68 -12.46
N GLU A 93 14.39 -11.41 -13.43
CA GLU A 93 15.67 -12.09 -13.63
C GLU A 93 16.84 -11.30 -13.02
N LEU A 94 17.90 -12.02 -12.64
CA LEU A 94 19.18 -11.40 -12.29
C LEU A 94 19.87 -10.89 -13.56
N LEU A 95 20.34 -9.65 -13.56
CA LEU A 95 20.96 -9.00 -14.72
C LEU A 95 22.48 -9.19 -14.79
N GLY A 96 23.10 -9.73 -13.74
CA GLY A 96 24.56 -9.90 -13.66
C GLY A 96 25.35 -8.59 -13.63
N LYS A 97 24.69 -7.47 -13.31
CA LYS A 97 25.32 -6.14 -13.20
C LYS A 97 26.01 -5.98 -11.84
N PRO A 98 27.00 -5.08 -11.73
CA PRO A 98 27.58 -4.71 -10.45
C PRO A 98 26.49 -4.32 -9.45
N VAL A 99 26.57 -4.90 -8.25
CA VAL A 99 25.58 -4.68 -7.20
C VAL A 99 25.78 -3.29 -6.59
N PRO A 100 24.72 -2.53 -6.29
CA PRO A 100 24.87 -1.27 -5.60
C PRO A 100 25.40 -1.50 -4.17
N PRO A 101 26.21 -0.59 -3.61
CA PRO A 101 26.80 -0.75 -2.27
C PRO A 101 25.78 -0.96 -1.15
N TRP A 102 24.58 -0.42 -1.30
CA TRP A 102 23.49 -0.49 -0.32
C TRP A 102 22.59 -1.73 -0.49
N ARG A 103 22.90 -2.66 -1.41
CA ARG A 103 22.03 -3.82 -1.66
C ARG A 103 21.74 -4.64 -0.40
N SER A 104 22.76 -4.84 0.43
CA SER A 104 22.61 -5.56 1.70
C SER A 104 21.62 -4.89 2.66
N TRP A 105 21.45 -3.57 2.60
CA TRP A 105 20.48 -2.84 3.43
C TRP A 105 19.05 -3.09 2.97
N SER A 106 18.82 -3.08 1.65
CA SER A 106 17.50 -3.35 1.05
C SER A 106 17.11 -4.83 1.17
N GLU A 107 18.07 -5.75 1.09
CA GLU A 107 17.80 -7.19 1.18
C GLU A 107 17.50 -7.67 2.60
N ASN A 108 18.09 -7.04 3.62
CA ASN A 108 18.03 -7.48 5.01
C ASN A 108 17.15 -6.57 5.89
N VAL A 109 16.07 -6.03 5.32
CA VAL A 109 15.14 -5.19 6.07
C VAL A 109 14.43 -6.01 7.14
N ARG A 110 14.57 -5.58 8.40
CA ARG A 110 13.83 -6.14 9.54
C ARG A 110 12.48 -5.46 9.63
N TRP A 111 11.48 -6.04 8.96
CA TRP A 111 10.10 -5.63 9.14
C TRP A 111 9.59 -6.02 10.52
N PRO A 112 8.76 -5.19 11.19
CA PRO A 112 8.08 -5.63 12.39
C PRO A 112 7.31 -6.91 12.06
N GLU A 113 7.48 -7.95 12.87
CA GLU A 113 6.64 -9.12 12.75
C GLU A 113 5.18 -8.68 12.87
N ALA A 114 4.30 -9.25 12.04
CA ALA A 114 2.87 -9.05 12.22
C ALA A 114 2.57 -9.50 13.65
N GLN A 115 2.11 -8.60 14.52
CA GLN A 115 1.71 -8.96 15.87
C GLN A 115 0.67 -10.07 15.71
N GLY A 116 1.01 -11.28 16.18
CA GLY A 116 0.08 -12.39 16.23
C GLY A 116 -1.14 -11.90 17.01
N GLY A 117 -2.29 -11.89 16.35
CA GLY A 117 -3.55 -11.72 17.08
C GLY A 117 -3.74 -12.96 17.95
N ASP A 118 -3.85 -12.74 19.24
CA ASP A 118 -4.62 -13.63 20.13
C ASP A 118 -6.09 -13.69 19.67
#